data_AF-A0A9Q0NFS4-F1
#
_entry.id   AF-A0A9Q0NFS4-F1
#
_cell.length_a   1.000
_cell.length_b   1.000
_cell.length_c   1.000
_cell.angle_alpha   90.00
_cell.angle_beta   90.00
_cell.angle_gamma   90.00
#
_symmetry.space_group_name_H-M   'P 1'
#
loop_
_entity.id
_entity.type
_entity.pdbx_description
1 polymer ?
#
loop_
_entity_poly.entity_id
_entity_poly.type
_entity_poly.pdbx_seq_one_letter_code
_entity_poly.pdbx_strand_id
1 'polypeptide(L)'
;MRTYSQRNCELECLTNFTLDMCGCVKFSMPHDDTTPICGVAKVNCYTDAEIHLLEDSNSIEASTNIISCNCLPACTSISYDSEISQAGYEWKKYSKAINYTDEDQGYQFASLSVFFKESQFITSKRSELVGFNDFVSACGGLLGLFMGVSILSIVEVIYYFSLRLFYSMRSNKVVDQRNRLPKLKARPNWEQSKPPWYIGQ
;
A
#
# COMPACT_ATOMS: atom_id res chain seq x y z
N MET A 1 -12.78 18.08 2.24
CA MET A 1 -12.48 18.22 0.78
C MET A 1 -12.83 16.92 0.07
N ARG A 2 -13.04 16.90 -1.25
CA ARG A 2 -13.47 15.67 -1.96
C ARG A 2 -12.33 14.83 -2.55
N THR A 3 -11.12 15.38 -2.67
CA THR A 3 -9.96 14.69 -3.27
C THR A 3 -8.80 14.66 -2.29
N TYR A 4 -8.19 13.49 -2.12
CA TYR A 4 -7.01 13.32 -1.28
C TYR A 4 -5.78 13.99 -1.90
N SER A 5 -5.13 14.83 -1.11
CA SER A 5 -3.77 15.30 -1.33
C SER A 5 -3.10 15.36 0.04
N GLN A 6 -1.77 15.28 0.10
CA GLN A 6 -1.06 15.38 1.37
C GLN A 6 -1.42 16.68 2.12
N ARG A 7 -1.43 17.81 1.41
CA ARG A 7 -1.81 19.12 1.99
C ARG A 7 -3.25 19.17 2.47
N ASN A 8 -4.18 18.53 1.74
CA ASN A 8 -5.59 18.48 2.16
C ASN A 8 -5.73 17.65 3.44
N CYS A 9 -5.02 16.52 3.54
CA CYS A 9 -4.98 15.69 4.74
C CYS A 9 -4.43 16.47 5.95
N GLU A 10 -3.31 17.18 5.76
CA GLU A 10 -2.70 18.01 6.81
C GLU A 10 -3.66 19.13 7.26
N LEU A 11 -4.33 19.78 6.31
CA LEU A 11 -5.30 20.83 6.61
C LEU A 11 -6.55 20.29 7.33
N GLU A 12 -7.07 19.12 6.93
CA GLU A 12 -8.18 18.45 7.62
C GLU A 12 -7.77 18.00 9.03
N CYS A 13 -6.53 17.52 9.20
CA CYS A 13 -5.99 17.17 10.51
C CYS A 13 -5.91 18.40 11.43
N LEU A 14 -5.32 19.50 10.94
CA LEU A 14 -5.27 20.77 11.67
C LEU A 14 -6.67 21.30 12.00
N THR A 15 -7.63 21.13 11.09
CA THR A 15 -9.00 21.59 11.31
C THR A 15 -9.70 20.82 12.42
N ASN A 16 -9.56 19.49 12.43
CA ASN A 16 -10.07 18.66 13.51
C ASN A 16 -9.40 18.99 14.85
N PHE A 17 -8.08 19.19 14.85
CA PHE A 17 -7.34 19.61 16.04
C PHE A 17 -7.83 20.94 16.60
N THR A 18 -7.99 21.93 15.72
CA THR A 18 -8.47 23.27 16.09
C THR A 18 -9.91 23.21 16.61
N LEU A 19 -10.76 22.37 16.01
CA LEU A 19 -12.13 22.17 16.46
C LEU A 19 -12.18 21.53 17.85
N ASP A 20 -11.32 20.55 18.15
CA ASP A 20 -11.25 19.88 19.45
C ASP A 20 -10.69 20.82 20.54
N MET A 21 -9.61 21.54 20.24
CA MET A 21 -8.96 22.46 21.18
C MET A 21 -9.78 23.75 21.44
N CYS A 22 -10.32 24.36 20.38
CA CYS A 22 -10.94 25.70 20.45
C CYS A 22 -12.47 25.67 20.31
N GLY A 23 -13.07 24.55 19.91
CA GLY A 23 -14.52 24.41 19.68
C GLY A 23 -15.02 25.17 18.44
N CYS A 24 -14.13 25.63 17.56
CA CYS A 24 -14.44 26.33 16.32
C CYS A 24 -13.27 26.23 15.34
N VAL A 25 -13.50 26.59 14.09
CA VAL A 25 -12.48 26.53 13.01
C VAL A 25 -12.21 27.90 12.40
N LYS A 26 -11.00 28.09 11.85
CA LYS A 26 -10.64 29.33 11.12
C LYS A 26 -11.43 29.40 9.82
N PHE A 27 -11.76 30.62 9.36
CA PHE A 27 -12.58 30.80 8.14
C PHE A 27 -12.00 30.10 6.89
N SER A 28 -10.68 29.98 6.78
CA SER A 28 -9.99 29.37 5.64
C SER A 28 -9.91 27.83 5.72
N MET A 29 -10.29 27.23 6.85
CA MET A 29 -10.23 25.78 7.05
C MET A 29 -11.45 25.10 6.39
N PRO A 30 -11.32 23.85 5.92
CA PRO A 30 -12.43 23.08 5.37
C PRO A 30 -13.46 22.74 6.46
N HIS A 31 -14.72 23.12 6.28
CA HIS A 31 -15.77 22.89 7.27
C HIS A 31 -17.14 22.71 6.61
N ASP A 32 -18.07 22.11 7.33
CA ASP A 32 -19.47 22.01 6.93
C ASP A 32 -20.25 23.24 7.43
N ASP A 33 -21.44 23.48 6.88
CA ASP A 33 -22.29 24.64 7.27
C ASP A 33 -22.70 24.62 8.75
N THR A 34 -22.58 23.47 9.42
CA THR A 34 -22.92 23.29 10.84
C THR A 34 -21.74 23.58 11.77
N THR A 35 -20.51 23.68 11.24
CA THR A 35 -19.31 23.86 12.05
C THR A 35 -19.14 25.35 12.40
N PRO A 36 -18.97 25.71 13.69
CA PRO A 36 -18.85 27.10 14.08
C PRO A 36 -17.51 27.69 13.63
N ILE A 37 -17.57 28.85 12.97
CA ILE A 37 -16.39 29.63 12.57
C ILE A 37 -15.92 30.48 13.76
N CYS A 38 -14.63 30.48 14.05
CA CYS A 38 -14.05 31.28 15.12
C CYS A 38 -14.17 32.78 14.82
N GLY A 39 -14.68 33.54 15.80
CA GLY A 39 -14.61 35.01 15.79
C GLY A 39 -13.24 35.54 16.24
N VAL A 40 -13.07 36.87 16.17
CA VAL A 40 -11.80 37.56 16.48
C VAL A 40 -11.30 37.30 17.91
N ALA A 41 -12.19 37.05 18.86
CA ALA A 41 -11.82 36.74 20.25
C ALA A 41 -11.02 35.43 20.40
N LYS A 42 -11.14 34.49 19.45
CA LYS A 42 -10.47 33.20 19.46
C LYS A 42 -9.26 33.11 18.51
N VAL A 43 -8.78 34.26 18.02
CA VAL A 43 -7.58 34.35 17.15
C VAL A 43 -6.39 33.66 17.78
N ASN A 44 -6.10 33.99 19.03
CA ASN A 44 -4.97 33.41 19.74
C ASN A 44 -5.11 31.89 19.87
N CYS A 45 -6.33 31.36 20.08
CA CYS A 45 -6.55 29.93 20.27
C CYS A 45 -6.23 29.13 19.00
N TYR A 46 -6.78 29.51 17.84
CA TYR A 46 -6.51 28.75 16.62
C TYR A 46 -5.08 28.94 16.11
N THR A 47 -4.42 30.05 16.45
CA THR A 47 -2.99 30.26 16.15
C THR A 47 -2.12 29.38 17.05
N ASP A 48 -2.46 29.26 18.33
CA ASP A 48 -1.77 28.38 19.27
C ASP A 48 -1.95 26.91 18.87
N ALA A 49 -3.15 26.53 18.44
CA ALA A 49 -3.44 25.20 17.92
C ALA A 49 -2.55 24.85 16.70
N GLU A 50 -2.33 25.80 15.80
CA GLU A 50 -1.42 25.62 14.66
C GLU A 50 0.04 25.44 15.10
N ILE A 51 0.50 26.22 16.08
CA ILE A 51 1.87 26.13 16.62
C ILE A 51 2.08 24.79 17.35
N HIS A 52 1.15 24.40 18.22
CA HIS A 52 1.22 23.14 18.96
C HIS A 52 1.34 21.92 18.04
N LEU A 53 0.56 21.89 16.94
CA LEU A 53 0.60 20.80 15.98
C LEU A 53 1.94 20.73 15.22
N LEU A 54 2.57 21.89 14.97
CA LEU A 54 3.87 21.98 14.29
C LEU A 54 5.03 21.59 15.21
N GLU A 55 5.00 21.98 16.48
CA GLU A 55 6.05 21.65 17.46
C GLU A 55 6.06 20.15 17.79
N ASP A 56 4.90 19.53 17.97
CA ASP A 56 4.78 18.10 18.26
C ASP A 56 5.33 17.22 17.12
N SER A 57 5.21 17.67 15.86
CA SER A 57 5.74 16.93 14.69
C SER A 57 7.27 16.76 14.69
N ASN A 58 8.00 17.59 15.45
CA ASN A 58 9.46 17.54 15.55
C ASN A 58 9.96 16.80 16.80
N SER A 59 9.08 16.47 17.75
CA SER A 59 9.45 15.80 19.00
C SER A 59 9.25 14.28 18.87
N ILE A 60 10.36 13.54 18.86
CA ILE A 60 10.40 12.07 18.72
C ILE A 60 9.90 11.35 19.99
N GLU A 61 9.59 12.07 21.06
CA GLU A 61 9.23 11.47 22.35
C GLU A 61 7.72 11.40 22.54
N ALA A 62 7.23 10.16 22.50
CA ALA A 62 5.86 9.77 22.76
C ALA A 62 5.36 10.22 24.14
N SER A 63 4.76 11.42 24.21
CA SER A 63 3.79 11.77 25.26
C SER A 63 2.38 11.33 24.86
N THR A 64 1.64 10.80 25.81
CA THR A 64 0.47 9.93 25.64
C THR A 64 -0.83 10.58 25.16
N ASN A 65 -0.78 11.71 24.43
CA ASN A 65 -1.95 12.36 23.79
C ASN A 65 -1.53 13.21 22.57
N ILE A 66 -0.54 12.77 21.80
CA ILE A 66 -0.10 13.52 20.61
C ILE A 66 -0.97 13.12 19.41
N ILE A 67 -1.64 14.10 18.81
CA ILE A 67 -2.38 13.92 17.56
C ILE A 67 -1.35 13.83 16.42
N SER A 68 -0.91 12.61 16.11
CA SER A 68 -0.01 12.36 14.98
C SER A 68 -0.78 12.34 13.66
N CYS A 69 -0.60 13.35 12.81
CA CYS A 69 -1.20 13.37 11.48
C CYS A 69 -0.46 12.40 10.53
N ASN A 70 -1.01 11.21 10.29
CA ASN A 70 -0.43 10.23 9.35
C ASN A 70 -0.85 10.53 7.90
N CYS A 71 -0.37 11.64 7.35
CA CYS A 71 -0.67 12.06 5.98
C CYS A 71 0.37 11.51 4.99
N LEU A 72 0.05 10.35 4.38
CA LEU A 72 0.91 9.75 3.36
C LEU A 72 0.93 10.60 2.07
N PRO A 73 2.05 10.62 1.33
CA PRO A 73 2.10 11.28 0.03
C PRO A 73 1.12 10.64 -0.94
N ALA A 74 0.55 11.45 -1.84
CA ALA A 74 -0.31 10.94 -2.90
C ALA A 74 0.50 10.10 -3.92
N CYS A 75 -0.10 9.04 -4.46
CA CYS A 75 0.53 8.20 -5.50
C CYS A 75 0.75 8.96 -6.83
N THR A 76 -0.07 9.98 -7.07
CA THR A 76 0.02 10.84 -8.25
C THR A 76 0.07 12.30 -7.78
N SER A 77 1.13 13.00 -8.15
CA SER A 77 1.33 14.41 -7.82
C SER A 77 2.00 15.12 -8.98
N ILE A 78 1.57 16.36 -9.25
CA ILE A 78 2.18 17.24 -10.24
C ILE A 78 2.89 18.35 -9.46
N SER A 79 4.18 18.54 -9.72
CA SER A 79 4.99 19.62 -9.15
C SER A 79 5.42 20.57 -10.25
N TYR A 80 5.41 21.87 -9.96
CA TYR A 80 5.86 22.92 -10.86
C TYR A 80 7.01 23.67 -10.20
N ASP A 81 8.18 23.66 -10.84
CA ASP A 81 9.30 24.48 -10.42
C ASP A 81 9.14 25.88 -11.01
N SER A 82 9.07 26.91 -10.15
CA SER A 82 8.86 28.28 -10.56
C SER A 82 10.16 29.07 -10.62
N GLU A 83 10.42 29.73 -11.75
CA GLU A 83 11.49 30.71 -11.90
C GLU A 83 10.90 32.13 -11.95
N ILE A 84 11.43 33.04 -11.13
CA ILE A 84 10.91 34.41 -11.01
C ILE A 84 11.89 35.36 -11.73
N SER A 85 11.39 36.06 -12.75
CA SER A 85 12.09 37.16 -13.41
C SER A 85 11.39 38.47 -13.07
N GLN A 86 12.16 39.46 -12.58
CA GLN A 86 11.65 40.80 -12.25
C GLN A 86 12.23 41.84 -13.20
N ALA A 87 11.38 42.73 -13.69
CA ALA A 87 11.79 43.87 -14.51
C ALA A 87 11.10 45.14 -14.01
N GLY A 88 11.77 46.29 -14.16
CA GLY A 88 11.19 47.58 -13.82
C GLY A 88 9.96 47.87 -14.68
N TYR A 89 8.79 47.97 -14.06
CA TYR A 89 7.55 48.26 -14.75
C TYR A 89 7.29 49.77 -14.76
N GLU A 90 7.61 50.41 -15.90
CA GLU A 90 7.39 51.84 -16.16
C GLU A 90 5.91 52.13 -16.47
N TRP A 91 5.04 51.92 -15.47
CA TRP A 91 3.59 51.98 -15.64
C TRP A 91 3.10 53.31 -16.21
N LYS A 92 3.76 54.44 -15.87
CA LYS A 92 3.40 55.79 -16.35
C LYS A 92 3.56 55.94 -17.87
N LYS A 93 4.52 55.26 -18.48
CA LYS A 93 4.73 55.27 -19.93
C LYS A 93 3.68 54.40 -20.62
N TYR A 94 3.34 53.28 -19.99
CA TYR A 94 2.30 52.38 -20.46
C TYR A 94 0.91 53.02 -20.40
N SER A 95 0.53 53.66 -19.29
CA SER A 95 -0.77 54.36 -19.14
C SER A 95 -0.95 55.48 -20.16
N LYS A 96 0.12 56.26 -20.42
CA LYS A 96 0.13 57.28 -21.47
C LYS A 96 -0.05 56.69 -22.87
N ALA A 97 0.52 55.51 -23.15
CA ALA A 97 0.38 54.85 -24.44
C ALA A 97 -1.03 54.29 -24.69
N ILE A 98 -1.76 53.93 -23.63
CA ILE A 98 -3.14 53.43 -23.72
C ILE A 98 -4.20 54.54 -23.56
N ASN A 99 -3.81 55.82 -23.58
CA ASN A 99 -4.67 56.99 -23.31
C ASN A 99 -5.47 56.88 -21.99
N TYR A 100 -4.93 56.17 -21.01
CA TYR A 100 -5.50 56.10 -19.67
C TYR A 100 -4.96 57.29 -18.86
N THR A 101 -5.73 58.37 -18.83
CA THR A 101 -5.44 59.55 -18.01
C THR A 101 -5.75 59.23 -16.56
N ASP A 102 -4.71 58.91 -15.82
CA ASP A 102 -4.78 58.65 -14.38
C ASP A 102 -4.84 60.01 -13.65
N GLU A 103 -6.01 60.34 -13.09
CA GLU A 103 -6.23 61.59 -12.33
C GLU A 103 -5.67 61.52 -10.89
N ASP A 104 -5.24 60.35 -10.41
CA ASP A 104 -4.86 60.13 -9.00
C ASP A 104 -3.36 59.79 -8.81
N GLN A 105 -2.63 60.68 -8.13
CA GLN A 105 -1.18 60.61 -7.94
C GLN A 105 -0.70 59.64 -6.84
N GLY A 106 -1.42 58.54 -6.57
CA GLY A 106 -1.17 57.66 -5.42
C GLY A 106 -0.97 56.17 -5.71
N TYR A 107 -1.23 55.68 -6.92
CA TYR A 107 -1.25 54.25 -7.21
C TYR A 107 0.10 53.70 -7.69
N GLN A 108 0.43 52.47 -7.27
CA GLN A 108 1.55 51.68 -7.79
C GLN A 108 0.98 50.47 -8.53
N PHE A 109 1.30 50.35 -9.82
CA PHE A 109 0.85 49.23 -10.63
C PHE A 109 1.93 48.14 -10.68
N ALA A 110 1.51 46.89 -10.52
CA ALA A 110 2.35 45.72 -10.70
C ALA A 110 1.77 44.85 -11.84
N SER A 111 2.64 44.32 -12.70
CA SER A 111 2.26 43.40 -13.76
C SER A 111 2.89 42.03 -13.49
N LEU A 112 2.05 40.98 -13.49
CA LEU A 112 2.45 39.59 -13.30
C LEU A 112 2.06 38.79 -14.54
N SER A 113 3.05 38.23 -15.23
CA SER A 113 2.84 37.33 -16.37
C SER A 113 3.30 35.92 -15.99
N VAL A 114 2.38 34.96 -15.99
CA VAL A 114 2.66 33.55 -15.68
C VAL A 114 2.58 32.74 -16.96
N PHE A 115 3.66 32.05 -17.32
CA PHE A 115 3.73 31.20 -18.50
C PHE A 115 4.57 29.96 -18.24
N PHE A 116 4.30 28.88 -18.98
CA PHE A 116 5.14 27.69 -18.93
C PHE A 116 6.44 27.96 -19.69
N LYS A 117 7.58 27.70 -19.02
CA LYS A 117 8.91 27.84 -19.63
C LYS A 117 9.10 26.85 -20.78
N GLU A 118 8.57 25.64 -20.64
CA GLU A 118 8.62 24.57 -21.64
C GLU A 118 7.22 23.98 -21.87
N SER A 119 6.96 23.47 -23.08
CA SER A 119 5.68 22.86 -23.45
C SER A 119 5.54 21.38 -23.07
N GLN A 120 6.60 20.79 -22.49
CA GLN A 120 6.69 19.37 -22.15
C GLN A 120 6.79 19.17 -20.63
N PHE A 121 6.28 18.04 -20.15
CA PHE A 121 6.33 17.66 -18.74
C PHE A 121 7.25 16.46 -18.54
N ILE A 122 8.10 16.51 -17.51
CA ILE A 122 8.92 15.37 -17.10
C ILE A 122 8.03 14.45 -16.27
N THR A 123 7.88 13.20 -16.71
CA THR A 123 7.12 12.18 -15.98
C THR A 123 8.08 11.22 -15.29
N SER A 124 7.84 10.95 -14.01
CA SER A 124 8.61 9.99 -13.22
C SER A 124 7.66 8.98 -12.60
N LYS A 125 7.92 7.69 -12.85
CA LYS A 125 7.15 6.58 -12.32
C LYS A 125 8.08 5.66 -11.55
N ARG A 126 7.74 5.39 -10.28
CA ARG A 126 8.38 4.34 -9.49
C ARG A 126 7.69 3.02 -9.79
N SER A 127 8.45 2.04 -10.23
CA SER A 127 8.00 0.66 -10.43
C SER A 127 8.78 -0.25 -9.49
N GLU A 128 8.20 -1.39 -9.10
CA GLU A 128 8.91 -2.41 -8.34
C GLU A 128 10.12 -2.91 -9.13
N LEU A 129 11.31 -2.88 -8.51
CA LEU A 129 12.58 -3.20 -9.15
C LEU A 129 12.82 -4.71 -9.34
N VAL A 130 12.13 -5.54 -8.56
CA VAL A 130 12.23 -7.00 -8.60
C VAL A 130 10.86 -7.58 -8.28
N GLY A 131 10.20 -8.15 -9.28
CA GLY A 131 8.95 -8.86 -9.09
C GLY A 131 9.16 -10.31 -8.65
N PHE A 132 8.09 -10.98 -8.24
CA PHE A 132 8.10 -12.43 -8.01
C PHE A 132 8.58 -13.20 -9.25
N ASN A 133 8.23 -12.74 -10.44
CA ASN A 133 8.66 -13.35 -11.70
C ASN A 133 10.17 -13.27 -11.91
N ASP A 134 10.81 -12.17 -11.51
CA ASP A 134 12.26 -11.99 -11.62
C ASP A 134 12.99 -12.91 -10.64
N PHE A 135 12.45 -13.06 -9.43
CA PHE A 135 12.96 -14.02 -8.44
C PHE A 135 12.89 -15.47 -8.95
N VAL A 136 11.73 -15.89 -9.47
CA VAL A 136 11.55 -17.25 -10.02
C VAL A 136 12.46 -17.47 -11.22
N SER A 137 12.63 -16.47 -12.08
CA SER A 137 13.53 -16.52 -13.24
C SER A 137 14.99 -16.70 -12.81
N ALA A 138 15.45 -15.94 -11.81
CA ALA A 138 16.82 -16.04 -11.30
C ALA A 138 17.10 -17.40 -10.64
N CYS A 139 16.20 -17.88 -9.78
CA CYS A 139 16.33 -19.20 -9.16
C CYS A 139 16.25 -20.33 -10.19
N GLY A 140 15.30 -20.26 -11.12
CA GLY A 140 15.15 -21.27 -12.18
C GLY A 140 16.37 -21.34 -13.11
N GLY A 141 16.96 -20.19 -13.45
CA GLY A 141 18.18 -20.14 -14.25
C GLY A 141 19.37 -20.79 -13.56
N LEU A 142 19.58 -20.51 -12.26
CA LEU A 142 20.65 -21.11 -11.48
C LEU A 142 20.46 -22.62 -11.28
N LEU A 143 19.23 -23.06 -10.93
CA LEU A 143 18.92 -24.48 -10.73
C LEU A 143 19.01 -25.28 -12.05
N GLY A 144 18.57 -24.69 -13.16
CA GLY A 144 18.67 -25.31 -14.49
C GLY A 144 20.12 -25.45 -14.95
N LEU A 145 20.96 -24.43 -14.71
CA LEU A 145 22.37 -24.45 -15.15
C LEU A 145 23.25 -25.38 -14.31
N PHE A 146 23.11 -25.36 -12.98
CA PHE A 146 24.00 -26.12 -12.09
C PHE A 146 23.50 -27.53 -11.76
N MET A 147 22.18 -27.70 -11.57
CA MET A 147 21.61 -28.99 -11.15
C MET A 147 20.90 -29.73 -12.29
N GLY A 148 20.72 -29.09 -13.45
CA GLY A 148 19.95 -29.66 -14.57
C GLY A 148 18.46 -29.86 -14.25
N VAL A 149 17.97 -29.28 -13.15
CA VAL A 149 16.59 -29.44 -12.69
C VAL A 149 15.69 -28.55 -13.53
N SER A 150 14.71 -29.16 -14.18
CA SER A 150 13.68 -28.47 -14.95
C SER A 150 12.29 -28.71 -14.36
N ILE A 151 11.30 -27.96 -14.82
CA ILE A 151 9.89 -28.13 -14.41
C ILE A 151 9.44 -29.59 -14.62
N LEU A 152 9.87 -30.23 -15.71
CA LEU A 152 9.57 -31.64 -15.98
C LEU A 152 10.13 -32.57 -14.90
N SER A 153 11.35 -32.33 -14.43
CA SER A 153 11.98 -33.09 -13.35
C SER A 153 11.21 -32.96 -12.03
N ILE A 154 10.70 -31.76 -11.73
CA ILE A 154 9.88 -31.51 -10.52
C ILE A 154 8.55 -32.28 -10.62
N VAL A 155 7.90 -32.28 -11.80
CA VAL A 155 6.66 -33.03 -12.03
C VAL A 155 6.87 -34.53 -11.85
N GLU A 156 7.98 -35.09 -12.35
CA GLU A 156 8.31 -36.50 -12.16
C GLU A 156 8.55 -36.86 -10.69
N VAL A 157 9.27 -36.00 -9.95
CA VAL A 157 9.49 -36.19 -8.51
C VAL A 157 8.15 -36.19 -7.76
N ILE A 158 7.26 -35.22 -8.03
CA ILE A 158 5.93 -35.15 -7.42
C ILE A 158 5.11 -36.40 -7.76
N TYR A 159 5.12 -36.82 -9.02
CA TYR A 159 4.43 -38.03 -9.47
C TYR A 159 4.93 -39.27 -8.73
N TYR A 160 6.25 -39.45 -8.63
CA TYR A 160 6.83 -40.60 -7.95
C TYR A 160 6.56 -40.59 -6.45
N PHE A 161 6.68 -39.43 -5.80
CA PHE A 161 6.39 -39.29 -4.37
C PHE A 161 4.92 -39.52 -4.06
N SER A 162 4.01 -38.93 -4.84
CA SER A 162 2.57 -39.11 -4.64
C SER A 162 2.16 -40.56 -4.82
N LEU A 163 2.61 -41.23 -5.89
CA LEU A 163 2.37 -42.67 -6.09
C LEU A 163 2.95 -43.53 -4.98
N ARG A 164 4.21 -43.28 -4.59
CA ARG A 164 4.91 -44.07 -3.57
C ARG A 164 4.28 -43.89 -2.18
N LEU A 165 3.87 -42.67 -1.82
CA LEU A 165 3.13 -42.38 -0.60
C LEU A 165 1.75 -43.05 -0.64
N PHE A 166 1.01 -42.97 -1.75
CA PHE A 166 -0.29 -43.64 -1.88
C PHE A 166 -0.19 -45.16 -1.77
N TYR A 167 0.79 -45.77 -2.43
CA TYR A 167 1.03 -47.21 -2.33
C TYR A 167 1.47 -47.64 -0.94
N SER A 168 2.36 -46.89 -0.29
CA SER A 168 2.80 -47.16 1.09
C SER A 168 1.62 -47.07 2.08
N MET A 169 0.79 -46.03 1.97
CA MET A 169 -0.42 -45.90 2.78
C MET A 169 -1.43 -47.02 2.50
N ARG A 170 -1.57 -47.47 1.25
CA ARG A 170 -2.46 -48.58 0.88
C ARG A 170 -1.95 -49.93 1.37
N SER A 171 -0.63 -50.17 1.32
CA SER A 171 0.01 -51.37 1.86
C SER A 171 -0.17 -51.47 3.37
N ASN A 172 0.01 -50.36 4.11
CA ASN A 172 -0.24 -50.32 5.56
C ASN A 172 -1.70 -50.61 5.92
N LYS A 173 -2.67 -50.19 5.09
CA LYS A 173 -4.09 -50.55 5.26
C LYS A 173 -4.37 -52.04 4.96
N VAL A 174 -3.67 -52.63 4.00
CA VAL A 174 -3.80 -54.06 3.66
C VAL A 174 -3.17 -54.96 4.75
N VAL A 175 -2.05 -54.53 5.35
CA VAL A 175 -1.43 -55.23 6.49
C VAL A 175 -2.32 -55.15 7.74
N ASP A 176 -2.97 -54.02 8.03
CA ASP A 176 -3.91 -53.89 9.15
C ASP A 176 -5.17 -54.78 8.96
N GLN A 177 -5.71 -54.87 7.75
CA GLN A 177 -6.83 -55.78 7.47
C GLN A 177 -6.45 -57.25 7.52
N ARG A 178 -5.23 -57.63 7.10
CA ARG A 178 -4.74 -59.01 7.19
C ARG A 178 -4.57 -59.49 8.63
N ASN A 179 -4.23 -58.59 9.55
CA ASN A 179 -4.13 -58.90 10.99
C ASN A 179 -5.50 -59.00 11.69
N ARG A 180 -6.58 -58.48 11.10
CA ARG A 180 -7.97 -58.62 11.61
C ARG A 180 -8.72 -59.84 11.07
N LEU A 181 -8.19 -60.56 10.07
CA LEU A 181 -8.78 -61.82 9.60
C LEU A 181 -8.45 -62.95 10.60
N PRO A 182 -9.45 -63.64 11.18
CA PRO A 182 -9.20 -64.73 12.12
C PRO A 182 -8.45 -65.86 11.40
N LYS A 183 -7.32 -66.31 11.97
CA LYS A 183 -6.58 -67.49 11.51
C LYS A 183 -7.52 -68.69 11.46
N LEU A 184 -7.95 -69.10 10.27
CA LEU A 184 -8.70 -70.34 10.07
C LEU A 184 -7.85 -71.51 10.57
N LYS A 185 -8.39 -72.23 11.56
CA LYS A 185 -7.77 -73.36 12.26
C LYS A 185 -7.19 -74.39 11.27
N ALA A 186 -5.94 -74.77 11.50
CA ALA A 186 -5.32 -75.93 10.85
C ALA A 186 -6.14 -77.20 11.16
N ARG A 187 -6.41 -78.02 10.13
CA ARG A 187 -7.04 -79.32 10.28
C ARG A 187 -6.12 -80.27 11.08
N PRO A 188 -6.63 -81.04 12.06
CA PRO A 188 -5.81 -81.97 12.83
C PRO A 188 -5.39 -83.22 12.04
N ASN A 189 -4.22 -83.76 12.39
CA ASN A 189 -3.43 -84.76 11.67
C ASN A 189 -4.03 -86.18 11.49
N TRP A 190 -5.24 -86.48 11.97
CA TRP A 190 -5.78 -87.85 11.91
C TRP A 190 -6.56 -88.17 10.62
N GLU A 191 -6.79 -87.19 9.75
CA GLU A 191 -7.54 -87.35 8.50
C GLU A 191 -6.67 -87.81 7.30
N GLN A 192 -5.34 -87.89 7.46
CA GLN A 192 -4.41 -88.17 6.35
C GLN A 192 -4.10 -89.66 6.13
N SER A 193 -4.58 -90.57 6.98
CA SER A 193 -4.21 -91.99 6.94
C SER A 193 -5.29 -92.94 6.40
N LYS A 194 -6.33 -92.45 5.69
CA LYS A 194 -7.36 -93.31 5.09
C LYS A 194 -7.19 -93.41 3.56
N PRO A 195 -7.05 -94.61 2.98
CA PRO A 195 -7.00 -94.80 1.53
C PRO A 195 -8.37 -94.59 0.87
N PRO A 196 -8.41 -94.29 -0.45
CA PRO A 196 -9.50 -93.55 -1.09
C PRO A 196 -10.85 -94.28 -1.24
N TRP A 197 -10.98 -95.54 -0.83
CA TRP A 197 -12.17 -96.37 -1.12
C TRP A 197 -12.92 -96.84 0.14
N TYR A 198 -12.62 -96.29 1.31
CA TYR A 198 -13.33 -96.65 2.54
C TYR A 198 -14.71 -95.97 2.60
N ILE A 199 -15.76 -96.71 2.23
CA ILE A 199 -17.16 -96.26 2.34
C ILE A 199 -17.69 -96.77 3.68
N GLY A 200 -17.98 -95.86 4.60
CA GLY A 200 -18.64 -96.15 5.88
C GLY A 200 -20.11 -95.77 5.80
N GLN A 201 -20.96 -96.79 5.61
CA GLN A 201 -22.43 -96.82 5.56
C GLN A 201 -23.13 -95.81 4.62
#